data_AF-A0A1I3PX37-F1
#
_entry.id   AF-A0A1I3PX37-F1
#
_cell.length_a   1.000
_cell.length_b   1.000
_cell.length_c   1.000
_cell.angle_alpha   90.00
_cell.angle_beta   90.00
_cell.angle_gamma   90.00
#
_symmetry.space_group_name_H-M   'P 1'
#
loop_
_entity.id
_entity.type
_entity.pdbx_description
1 polymer ?
#
loop_
_entity_poly.entity_id
_entity_poly.type
_entity_poly.pdbx_seq_one_letter_code
_entity_poly.pdbx_strand_id
1 'polypeptide(L)'
;MGLLTLATLSVVSPAAQAGASAPVNAPATAAREGNVVTPGDFTGYGFDQCHAPDQRAMNAWLQNSPFLAVGIYLSGTSRACRDQPNLTPTWISKQLRNGWRLLPITLGPQASCQPRFPRYSDDVTINPKPGKVGRYALARQQGMDEAVSAVTAAKAIGIVARSTLWYDLEGYDNSNTDCRESALTFLSGWTQKLHELGYVSGVYSSAGSGIAALDAARINRPDRFTLPDAIWVARWDGIANTSTSYIREDGWRPGGRIKQYMGGHDETWGGVRINIDRNYLDLGRGSVADAETHCGDVNVSLWEYPLLRPPTDTYRPPAAQMKALQCLLREQGFYDGPTGGNYNPKLVKAMNAWQTEHQVAVTSSWFVRHWIMLLAAGPREVLKVGSAGPAVRRVQRALNAAALTKPIKASGVFDAATTNAVRAYQQKTGTPVNGVVAFPTWGQLEAGAR
;
A
#
# COMPACT_ATOMS: atom_id res chain seq x y z
N MET A 1 86.69 39.69 29.89
CA MET A 1 86.96 38.23 29.95
C MET A 1 85.68 37.53 29.54
N GLY A 2 85.74 36.82 28.41
CA GLY A 2 84.58 36.21 27.77
C GLY A 2 84.04 35.04 28.58
N LEU A 3 82.70 34.95 28.67
CA LEU A 3 82.01 33.78 29.19
C LEU A 3 81.60 32.89 28.01
N LEU A 4 82.18 31.68 27.98
CA LEU A 4 81.83 30.62 27.05
C LEU A 4 80.55 29.89 27.49
N THR A 5 79.61 29.88 26.55
CA THR A 5 78.63 28.86 26.17
C THR A 5 78.75 27.44 26.75
N LEU A 6 77.64 26.94 27.31
CA LEU A 6 77.15 25.58 27.06
C LEU A 6 75.67 25.65 26.66
N ALA A 7 75.37 25.11 25.48
CA ALA A 7 74.06 25.09 24.87
C ALA A 7 73.18 23.97 25.47
N THR A 8 72.00 24.33 25.97
CA THR A 8 70.93 23.41 26.33
C THR A 8 69.99 23.24 25.14
N LEU A 9 69.93 22.02 24.58
CA LEU A 9 68.94 21.63 23.58
C LEU A 9 67.60 21.33 24.26
N SER A 10 66.65 22.25 24.12
CA SER A 10 65.27 22.10 24.53
C SER A 10 64.50 21.24 23.53
N VAL A 11 63.78 20.24 24.05
CA VAL A 11 62.86 19.38 23.29
C VAL A 11 61.70 20.23 22.77
N VAL A 12 61.53 20.29 21.45
CA VAL A 12 60.40 20.95 20.79
C VAL A 12 59.20 20.01 20.80
N SER A 13 58.17 20.33 21.58
CA SER A 13 56.81 19.80 21.39
C SER A 13 56.03 20.81 20.53
N PRO A 14 55.55 20.44 19.32
CA PRO A 14 54.66 21.32 18.57
C PRO A 14 53.25 21.27 19.15
N ALA A 15 52.68 22.47 19.26
CA ALA A 15 51.35 22.78 19.77
C ALA A 15 50.23 21.92 19.16
N ALA A 16 49.35 21.42 20.03
CA ALA A 16 48.07 20.86 19.66
C ALA A 16 47.21 21.97 19.02
N GLN A 17 46.92 21.83 17.72
CA GLN A 17 45.94 22.65 17.04
C GLN A 17 44.55 22.35 17.60
N ALA A 18 43.93 23.38 18.18
CA ALA A 18 42.53 23.42 18.51
C ALA A 18 41.70 23.31 17.22
N GLY A 19 41.26 22.10 16.91
CA GLY A 19 40.20 21.84 15.93
C GLY A 19 38.86 22.16 16.58
N ALA A 20 38.23 23.24 16.10
CA ALA A 20 36.93 23.72 16.54
C ALA A 20 35.88 22.59 16.61
N SER A 21 35.29 22.44 17.79
CA SER A 21 34.05 21.70 18.01
C SER A 21 32.92 22.39 17.25
N ALA A 22 32.48 21.80 16.14
CA ALA A 22 31.21 22.16 15.53
C ALA A 22 30.06 21.68 16.44
N PRO A 23 29.07 22.54 16.76
CA PRO A 23 27.93 22.13 17.56
C PRO A 23 26.93 21.31 16.72
N VAL A 24 26.23 20.47 17.46
CA VAL A 24 25.14 19.56 17.09
C VAL A 24 24.03 20.25 16.28
N ASN A 25 23.66 19.66 15.13
CA ASN A 25 22.31 19.79 14.57
C ASN A 25 21.60 18.44 14.74
N ALA A 26 20.73 18.36 15.74
CA ALA A 26 19.67 17.34 15.85
C ALA A 26 18.35 17.97 15.35
N PRO A 27 17.29 17.20 14.99
CA PRO A 27 17.19 15.74 15.01
C PRO A 27 16.56 15.13 13.72
N ALA A 28 16.82 13.85 13.45
CA ALA A 28 16.06 13.03 12.48
C ALA A 28 14.68 12.59 13.02
N THR A 29 14.00 13.43 13.81
CA THR A 29 12.71 13.12 14.43
C THR A 29 11.50 13.67 13.66
N ALA A 30 11.69 14.57 12.70
CA ALA A 30 10.60 15.19 11.94
C ALA A 30 9.86 14.23 10.98
N ALA A 31 10.42 13.04 10.69
CA ALA A 31 9.79 12.08 9.79
C ALA A 31 8.70 11.22 10.45
N ARG A 32 8.47 11.30 11.77
CA ARG A 32 7.57 10.37 12.47
C ARG A 32 6.13 10.88 12.64
N GLU A 33 5.90 12.19 12.63
CA GLU A 33 4.55 12.74 12.77
C GLU A 33 3.73 12.49 11.50
N GLY A 34 2.61 11.78 11.64
CA GLY A 34 1.63 11.56 10.56
C GLY A 34 1.79 10.28 9.73
N ASN A 35 2.76 9.41 10.04
CA ASN A 35 2.84 8.10 9.38
C ASN A 35 1.63 7.23 9.77
N VAL A 36 0.98 6.65 8.76
CA VAL A 36 -0.20 5.79 8.92
C VAL A 36 0.19 4.34 9.22
N VAL A 37 -0.74 3.59 9.84
CA VAL A 37 -0.66 2.14 10.00
C VAL A 37 -0.50 1.48 8.63
N THR A 38 0.40 0.49 8.53
CA THR A 38 0.68 -0.21 7.27
C THR A 38 0.78 -1.73 7.44
N PRO A 39 0.29 -2.54 6.47
CA PRO A 39 -0.51 -2.14 5.32
C PRO A 39 -1.93 -1.68 5.71
N GLY A 40 -2.41 -2.06 6.90
CA GLY A 40 -3.78 -1.76 7.35
C GLY A 40 -4.84 -2.50 6.53
N ASP A 41 -6.04 -1.92 6.47
CA ASP A 41 -7.11 -2.39 5.59
C ASP A 41 -6.71 -2.22 4.12
N PHE A 42 -6.60 -3.32 3.37
CA PHE A 42 -6.19 -3.27 1.96
C PHE A 42 -6.56 -4.54 1.17
N THR A 43 -7.12 -4.36 -0.03
CA THR A 43 -7.26 -5.43 -1.02
C THR A 43 -6.65 -4.98 -2.34
N GLY A 44 -5.66 -5.69 -2.86
CA GLY A 44 -5.04 -5.30 -4.12
C GLY A 44 -3.67 -5.91 -4.36
N TYR A 45 -2.94 -5.36 -5.33
CA TYR A 45 -1.65 -5.88 -5.74
C TYR A 45 -0.51 -5.30 -4.92
N GLY A 46 0.40 -6.17 -4.51
CA GLY A 46 1.70 -5.82 -3.97
C GLY A 46 2.82 -6.52 -4.71
N PHE A 47 4.04 -6.08 -4.47
CA PHE A 47 5.24 -6.78 -4.86
C PHE A 47 6.24 -6.76 -3.72
N ASP A 48 7.27 -7.60 -3.77
CA ASP A 48 8.41 -7.47 -2.90
C ASP A 48 9.70 -7.72 -3.68
N GLN A 49 10.79 -7.14 -3.19
CA GLN A 49 12.13 -7.39 -3.69
C GLN A 49 13.13 -7.20 -2.57
N CYS A 50 14.37 -7.62 -2.82
CA CYS A 50 15.40 -7.69 -1.80
C CYS A 50 15.81 -6.31 -1.24
N HIS A 51 16.23 -5.36 -2.09
CA HIS A 51 16.54 -3.98 -1.67
C HIS A 51 15.32 -3.07 -1.82
N ALA A 52 15.07 -2.18 -0.85
CA ALA A 52 14.06 -1.14 -1.02
C ALA A 52 14.37 -0.31 -2.30
N PRO A 53 13.41 -0.15 -3.24
CA PRO A 53 13.66 0.63 -4.46
C PRO A 53 13.99 2.10 -4.13
N ASP A 54 14.81 2.73 -4.99
CA ASP A 54 15.07 4.16 -4.88
C ASP A 54 13.82 5.01 -5.17
N GLN A 55 13.88 6.31 -4.91
CA GLN A 55 12.71 7.17 -5.09
C GLN A 55 12.26 7.31 -6.55
N ARG A 56 13.19 7.24 -7.52
CA ARG A 56 12.86 7.32 -8.95
C ARG A 56 12.06 6.09 -9.37
N ALA A 57 12.50 4.91 -8.94
CA ALA A 57 11.80 3.65 -9.14
C ALA A 57 10.40 3.67 -8.49
N MET A 58 10.30 4.09 -7.22
CA MET A 58 9.02 4.19 -6.51
C MET A 58 8.05 5.14 -7.22
N ASN A 59 8.52 6.29 -7.72
CA ASN A 59 7.68 7.23 -8.46
C ASN A 59 7.22 6.64 -9.80
N ALA A 60 8.14 6.06 -10.57
CA ALA A 60 7.83 5.47 -11.88
C ALA A 60 6.82 4.33 -11.74
N TRP A 61 7.01 3.45 -10.77
CA TRP A 61 6.12 2.32 -10.51
C TRP A 61 4.77 2.78 -9.96
N LEU A 62 4.74 3.76 -9.07
CA LEU A 62 3.47 4.31 -8.58
C LEU A 62 2.63 4.84 -9.75
N GLN A 63 3.23 5.55 -10.70
CA GLN A 63 2.48 6.13 -11.82
C GLN A 63 2.06 5.12 -12.90
N ASN A 64 2.67 3.94 -12.97
CA ASN A 64 2.55 3.08 -14.15
C ASN A 64 2.17 1.62 -13.87
N SER A 65 2.50 1.07 -12.70
CA SER A 65 2.27 -0.34 -12.37
C SER A 65 0.90 -0.57 -11.72
N PRO A 66 0.38 -1.81 -11.65
CA PRO A 66 -0.85 -2.10 -10.90
C PRO A 66 -0.65 -2.14 -9.38
N PHE A 67 0.60 -2.07 -8.90
CA PHE A 67 0.92 -2.28 -7.48
C PHE A 67 0.71 -1.01 -6.65
N LEU A 68 0.17 -1.22 -5.44
CA LEU A 68 0.05 -0.19 -4.40
C LEU A 68 0.58 -0.68 -3.04
N ALA A 69 1.07 -1.93 -2.96
CA ALA A 69 1.81 -2.44 -1.81
C ALA A 69 3.24 -2.86 -2.19
N VAL A 70 4.18 -2.74 -1.24
CA VAL A 70 5.59 -3.11 -1.42
C VAL A 70 6.17 -3.76 -0.17
N GLY A 71 6.80 -4.92 -0.32
CA GLY A 71 7.58 -5.60 0.72
C GLY A 71 8.95 -4.96 0.92
N ILE A 72 9.34 -4.80 2.18
CA ILE A 72 10.62 -4.21 2.59
C ILE A 72 11.27 -5.09 3.65
N TYR A 73 12.48 -5.57 3.40
CA TYR A 73 13.25 -6.34 4.40
C TYR A 73 13.90 -5.38 5.40
N LEU A 74 13.43 -5.43 6.65
CA LEU A 74 13.80 -4.44 7.68
C LEU A 74 14.74 -5.03 8.76
N SER A 75 14.62 -6.33 9.05
CA SER A 75 15.24 -6.98 10.22
C SER A 75 15.56 -8.46 9.93
N GLY A 76 16.24 -9.10 10.89
CA GLY A 76 16.64 -10.50 10.86
C GLY A 76 18.00 -10.71 10.19
N THR A 77 18.87 -11.50 10.81
CA THR A 77 20.25 -11.70 10.34
C THR A 77 20.35 -12.50 9.05
N SER A 78 19.38 -13.38 8.78
CA SER A 78 19.41 -14.28 7.63
C SER A 78 18.99 -13.63 6.31
N ARG A 79 18.56 -12.36 6.32
CA ARG A 79 18.18 -11.60 5.13
C ARG A 79 19.34 -11.48 4.14
N ALA A 80 19.06 -11.60 2.85
CA ALA A 80 20.09 -11.52 1.81
C ALA A 80 20.62 -10.09 1.62
N CYS A 81 19.71 -9.12 1.47
CA CYS A 81 20.04 -7.70 1.36
C CYS A 81 20.12 -7.08 2.75
N ARG A 82 21.24 -7.34 3.44
CA ARG A 82 21.50 -6.82 4.79
C ARG A 82 21.69 -5.31 4.78
N ASP A 83 22.31 -4.79 3.73
CA ASP A 83 22.35 -3.38 3.42
C ASP A 83 21.01 -2.94 2.80
N GLN A 84 20.45 -1.84 3.30
CA GLN A 84 19.19 -1.28 2.82
C GLN A 84 19.37 0.23 2.62
N PRO A 85 20.16 0.66 1.61
CA PRO A 85 20.61 2.06 1.50
C PRO A 85 19.44 3.06 1.34
N ASN A 86 18.32 2.61 0.79
CA ASN A 86 17.14 3.45 0.58
C ASN A 86 16.16 3.43 1.76
N LEU A 87 16.25 2.43 2.66
CA LEU A 87 15.26 2.21 3.72
C LEU A 87 15.51 3.15 4.91
N THR A 88 15.17 4.42 4.72
CA THR A 88 15.36 5.50 5.69
C THR A 88 14.03 6.02 6.24
N PRO A 89 14.01 6.71 7.40
CA PRO A 89 12.78 7.34 7.90
C PRO A 89 12.09 8.25 6.89
N THR A 90 12.88 9.02 6.12
CA THR A 90 12.36 9.90 5.06
C THR A 90 11.72 9.11 3.93
N TRP A 91 12.32 7.99 3.53
CA TRP A 91 11.77 7.12 2.50
C TRP A 91 10.44 6.51 2.95
N ILE A 92 10.37 5.97 4.17
CA ILE A 92 9.14 5.40 4.75
C ILE A 92 8.00 6.41 4.69
N SER A 93 8.26 7.61 5.24
CA SER A 93 7.25 8.65 5.35
C SER A 93 6.80 9.15 3.98
N LYS A 94 7.71 9.21 3.02
CA LYS A 94 7.38 9.59 1.64
C LYS A 94 6.52 8.53 0.95
N GLN A 95 6.83 7.24 1.11
CA GLN A 95 6.03 6.19 0.49
C GLN A 95 4.62 6.12 1.09
N LEU A 96 4.50 6.20 2.42
CA LEU A 96 3.21 6.23 3.10
C LEU A 96 2.36 7.43 2.67
N ARG A 97 2.95 8.64 2.58
CA ARG A 97 2.25 9.84 2.07
C ARG A 97 1.84 9.70 0.60
N ASN A 98 2.62 9.00 -0.20
CA ASN A 98 2.29 8.71 -1.59
C ASN A 98 1.22 7.60 -1.75
N GLY A 99 0.75 7.02 -0.65
CA GLY A 99 -0.30 6.00 -0.63
C GLY A 99 0.19 4.55 -0.76
N TRP A 100 1.51 4.31 -0.77
CA TRP A 100 2.04 2.94 -0.75
C TRP A 100 1.70 2.24 0.57
N ARG A 101 1.32 0.96 0.48
CA ARG A 101 1.21 0.05 1.62
C ARG A 101 2.53 -0.72 1.78
N LEU A 102 3.25 -0.46 2.85
CA LEU A 102 4.50 -1.15 3.16
C LEU A 102 4.20 -2.48 3.88
N LEU A 103 4.92 -3.53 3.50
CA LEU A 103 4.92 -4.85 4.15
C LEU A 103 6.31 -5.07 4.76
N PRO A 104 6.52 -4.73 6.05
CA PRO A 104 7.81 -4.87 6.70
C PRO A 104 8.11 -6.33 7.04
N ILE A 105 9.21 -6.86 6.50
CA ILE A 105 9.61 -8.27 6.56
C ILE A 105 10.84 -8.44 7.45
N THR A 106 10.82 -9.50 8.27
CA THR A 106 11.93 -9.96 9.09
C THR A 106 12.33 -11.36 8.64
N LEU A 107 13.58 -11.52 8.22
CA LEU A 107 14.14 -12.83 7.85
C LEU A 107 15.26 -13.18 8.84
N GLY A 108 14.85 -13.80 9.95
CA GLY A 108 15.72 -14.23 11.06
C GLY A 108 15.98 -15.75 11.04
N PRO A 109 16.16 -16.38 12.22
CA PRO A 109 16.38 -17.81 12.33
C PRO A 109 15.38 -18.66 11.54
N GLN A 110 15.92 -19.58 10.75
CA GLN A 110 15.13 -20.48 9.91
C GLN A 110 14.95 -21.85 10.56
N ALA A 111 13.93 -22.59 10.13
CA ALA A 111 13.64 -23.91 10.66
C ALA A 111 14.87 -24.84 10.57
N SER A 112 15.11 -25.64 11.61
CA SER A 112 16.33 -26.44 11.76
C SER A 112 16.57 -27.46 10.65
N CYS A 113 15.52 -27.83 9.91
CA CYS A 113 15.55 -28.79 8.81
C CYS A 113 15.49 -28.11 7.44
N GLN A 114 15.66 -26.79 7.36
CA GLN A 114 15.75 -26.08 6.09
C GLN A 114 17.17 -26.24 5.51
N PRO A 115 17.36 -26.97 4.40
CA PRO A 115 18.71 -27.27 3.87
C PRO A 115 19.52 -26.05 3.41
N ARG A 116 18.90 -24.89 3.20
CA ARG A 116 19.59 -23.66 2.78
C ARG A 116 20.18 -22.84 3.93
N PHE A 117 19.98 -23.25 5.18
CA PHE A 117 20.45 -22.51 6.36
C PHE A 117 21.33 -23.37 7.28
N PRO A 118 22.40 -22.81 7.87
CA PRO A 118 22.82 -21.40 7.80
C PRO A 118 23.32 -21.00 6.40
N ARG A 119 22.85 -19.85 5.89
CA ARG A 119 23.27 -19.26 4.61
C ARG A 119 24.56 -18.45 4.80
N TYR A 120 24.65 -17.78 5.95
CA TYR A 120 25.81 -17.02 6.41
C TYR A 120 26.41 -17.63 7.67
N SER A 121 27.68 -17.36 7.96
CA SER A 121 28.36 -17.93 9.14
C SER A 121 27.78 -17.49 10.48
N ASP A 122 27.01 -16.41 10.52
CA ASP A 122 26.31 -15.86 11.67
C ASP A 122 24.80 -16.17 11.69
N ASP A 123 24.32 -17.02 10.77
CA ASP A 123 22.94 -17.47 10.79
C ASP A 123 22.69 -18.45 11.93
N VAL A 124 21.68 -18.13 12.73
CA VAL A 124 21.17 -19.01 13.77
C VAL A 124 20.00 -19.79 13.20
N THR A 125 19.87 -21.08 13.53
CA THR A 125 18.66 -21.85 13.23
C THR A 125 17.74 -21.93 14.44
N ILE A 126 16.44 -22.12 14.20
CA ILE A 126 15.45 -22.35 15.26
C ILE A 126 15.86 -23.62 16.01
N ASN A 127 15.93 -23.54 17.34
CA ASN A 127 16.39 -24.65 18.16
C ASN A 127 15.37 -25.80 18.15
N PRO A 128 15.71 -26.98 17.60
CA PRO A 128 14.78 -28.10 17.50
C PRO A 128 14.64 -28.89 18.79
N LYS A 129 15.36 -28.57 19.87
CA LYS A 129 15.39 -29.39 21.07
C LYS A 129 14.12 -29.15 21.90
N PRO A 130 13.29 -30.18 22.17
CA PRO A 130 12.06 -30.05 22.96
C PRO A 130 12.30 -29.61 24.42
N GLY A 131 13.51 -29.81 24.94
CA GLY A 131 13.81 -29.69 26.36
C GLY A 131 13.14 -30.79 27.19
N LYS A 132 13.31 -30.74 28.52
CA LYS A 132 12.85 -31.80 29.44
C LYS A 132 11.34 -32.04 29.44
N VAL A 133 10.55 -31.03 29.09
CA VAL A 133 9.09 -31.06 29.17
C VAL A 133 8.39 -31.01 27.80
N GLY A 134 9.13 -31.13 26.69
CA GLY A 134 8.51 -31.22 25.36
C GLY A 134 7.91 -29.90 24.84
N ARG A 135 8.44 -28.74 25.26
CA ARG A 135 7.82 -27.42 25.00
C ARG A 135 8.66 -26.45 24.17
N TYR A 136 9.86 -26.83 23.75
CA TYR A 136 10.71 -26.04 22.84
C TYR A 136 10.93 -24.60 23.33
N ALA A 137 11.22 -24.43 24.63
CA ALA A 137 11.30 -23.10 25.28
C ALA A 137 12.32 -22.16 24.61
N LEU A 138 13.45 -22.70 24.13
CA LEU A 138 14.45 -21.91 23.42
C LEU A 138 13.93 -21.39 22.07
N ALA A 139 13.19 -22.21 21.32
CA ALA A 139 12.56 -21.76 20.08
C ALA A 139 11.54 -20.64 20.31
N ARG A 140 10.74 -20.75 21.40
CA ARG A 140 9.82 -19.68 21.81
C ARG A 140 10.57 -18.37 22.09
N GLN A 141 11.65 -18.45 22.87
CA GLN A 141 12.45 -17.28 23.22
C GLN A 141 13.06 -16.63 21.97
N GLN A 142 13.62 -17.44 21.05
CA GLN A 142 14.13 -16.94 19.76
C GLN A 142 13.06 -16.16 18.99
N GLY A 143 11.81 -16.63 18.97
CA GLY A 143 10.71 -15.90 18.32
C GLY A 143 10.38 -14.57 19.00
N MET A 144 10.39 -14.54 20.33
CA MET A 144 10.19 -13.32 21.10
C MET A 144 11.31 -12.30 20.86
N ASP A 145 12.56 -12.75 20.81
CA ASP A 145 13.73 -11.89 20.59
C ASP A 145 13.73 -11.27 19.19
N GLU A 146 13.32 -12.04 18.17
CA GLU A 146 13.13 -11.53 16.81
C GLU A 146 12.03 -10.47 16.76
N ALA A 147 10.90 -10.67 17.47
CA ALA A 147 9.82 -9.68 17.52
C ALA A 147 10.28 -8.36 18.17
N VAL A 148 11.06 -8.43 19.26
CA VAL A 148 11.67 -7.24 19.89
C VAL A 148 12.59 -6.52 18.90
N SER A 149 13.43 -7.27 18.19
CA SER A 149 14.37 -6.71 17.21
C SER A 149 13.64 -6.06 16.04
N ALA A 150 12.62 -6.73 15.49
CA ALA A 150 11.80 -6.23 14.41
C ALA A 150 11.05 -4.95 14.79
N VAL A 151 10.43 -4.90 15.98
CA VAL A 151 9.75 -3.69 16.46
C VAL A 151 10.74 -2.54 16.71
N THR A 152 11.93 -2.84 17.23
CA THR A 152 12.98 -1.83 17.43
C THR A 152 13.39 -1.19 16.10
N ALA A 153 13.67 -2.01 15.08
CA ALA A 153 14.02 -1.54 13.76
C ALA A 153 12.84 -0.82 13.07
N ALA A 154 11.61 -1.32 13.20
CA ALA A 154 10.39 -0.68 12.71
C ALA A 154 10.21 0.73 13.29
N LYS A 155 10.33 0.88 14.61
CA LYS A 155 10.26 2.20 15.29
C LYS A 155 11.38 3.13 14.83
N ALA A 156 12.60 2.62 14.63
CA ALA A 156 13.74 3.42 14.19
C ALA A 156 13.45 4.14 12.86
N ILE A 157 12.83 3.43 11.90
CA ILE A 157 12.49 3.96 10.56
C ILE A 157 11.08 4.55 10.45
N GLY A 158 10.29 4.58 11.53
CA GLY A 158 8.99 5.26 11.55
C GLY A 158 7.79 4.40 11.14
N ILE A 159 7.89 3.07 11.20
CA ILE A 159 6.73 2.18 11.14
C ILE A 159 6.02 2.19 12.50
N VAL A 160 4.80 2.74 12.50
CA VAL A 160 4.02 2.99 13.72
C VAL A 160 3.39 1.71 14.28
N ALA A 161 3.04 1.73 15.57
CA ALA A 161 2.29 0.66 16.22
C ALA A 161 0.99 0.34 15.48
N ARG A 162 0.45 -0.87 15.69
CA ARG A 162 -0.68 -1.49 14.97
C ARG A 162 -0.39 -1.85 13.51
N SER A 163 0.77 -1.49 12.97
CA SER A 163 1.24 -2.00 11.68
C SER A 163 1.50 -3.52 11.76
N THR A 164 1.41 -4.20 10.63
CA THR A 164 1.72 -5.63 10.54
C THR A 164 3.20 -5.83 10.29
N LEU A 165 3.84 -6.69 11.08
CA LEU A 165 5.22 -7.14 10.83
C LEU A 165 5.20 -8.61 10.41
N TRP A 166 5.91 -8.93 9.32
CA TRP A 166 5.90 -10.24 8.70
C TRP A 166 7.17 -11.00 9.06
N TYR A 167 7.04 -12.16 9.69
CA TYR A 167 8.15 -13.09 9.80
C TYR A 167 8.23 -13.95 8.55
N ASP A 168 9.39 -13.97 7.90
CA ASP A 168 9.70 -14.82 6.76
C ASP A 168 10.31 -16.14 7.26
N LEU A 169 9.50 -17.21 7.19
CA LEU A 169 9.93 -18.57 7.46
C LEU A 169 9.89 -19.41 6.18
N GLU A 170 11.06 -19.59 5.59
CA GLU A 170 11.26 -20.33 4.34
C GLU A 170 10.75 -21.77 4.44
N GLY A 171 10.25 -22.32 3.34
CA GLY A 171 9.60 -23.64 3.31
C GLY A 171 10.52 -24.80 3.71
N TYR A 172 10.23 -25.45 4.83
CA TYR A 172 11.01 -26.54 5.44
C TYR A 172 10.31 -27.90 5.36
N ASP A 173 11.00 -28.98 5.73
CA ASP A 173 10.38 -30.31 5.89
C ASP A 173 9.46 -30.33 7.12
N ASN A 174 8.15 -30.15 6.90
CA ASN A 174 7.15 -30.15 7.97
C ASN A 174 6.75 -31.57 8.42
N SER A 175 7.30 -32.63 7.84
CA SER A 175 7.11 -34.01 8.32
C SER A 175 8.00 -34.30 9.53
N ASN A 176 9.19 -33.66 9.60
CA ASN A 176 10.08 -33.71 10.75
C ASN A 176 9.41 -33.07 11.97
N THR A 177 9.15 -33.88 13.01
CA THR A 177 8.39 -33.46 14.19
C THR A 177 9.09 -32.36 14.96
N ASP A 178 10.36 -32.53 15.32
CA ASP A 178 11.07 -31.51 16.12
C ASP A 178 11.27 -30.20 15.35
N CYS A 179 11.53 -30.29 14.05
CA CYS A 179 11.61 -29.11 13.18
C CYS A 179 10.26 -28.38 13.10
N ARG A 180 9.15 -29.10 12.84
CA ARG A 180 7.80 -28.52 12.78
C ARG A 180 7.38 -27.91 14.12
N GLU A 181 7.55 -28.63 15.21
CA GLU A 181 7.06 -28.19 16.52
C GLU A 181 7.88 -27.03 17.09
N SER A 182 9.19 -27.02 16.86
CA SER A 182 10.03 -25.85 17.20
C SER A 182 9.68 -24.64 16.34
N ALA A 183 9.47 -24.80 15.03
CA ALA A 183 9.04 -23.72 14.15
C ALA A 183 7.69 -23.11 14.55
N LEU A 184 6.67 -23.95 14.83
CA LEU A 184 5.37 -23.48 15.34
C LEU A 184 5.50 -22.77 16.70
N THR A 185 6.37 -23.28 17.58
CA THR A 185 6.61 -22.68 18.90
C THR A 185 7.33 -21.33 18.78
N PHE A 186 8.29 -21.22 17.85
CA PHE A 186 8.96 -19.98 17.50
C PHE A 186 7.96 -18.92 16.99
N LEU A 187 7.13 -19.27 16.00
CA LEU A 187 6.11 -18.37 15.45
C LEU A 187 5.07 -17.95 16.49
N SER A 188 4.77 -18.83 17.45
CA SER A 188 3.94 -18.48 18.60
C SER A 188 4.60 -17.46 19.52
N GLY A 189 5.92 -17.57 19.78
CA GLY A 189 6.67 -16.58 20.55
C GLY A 189 6.75 -15.23 19.84
N TRP A 190 6.99 -15.24 18.52
CA TRP A 190 6.95 -14.05 17.67
C TRP A 190 5.60 -13.33 17.79
N THR A 191 4.50 -14.06 17.60
CA THR A 191 3.15 -13.49 17.65
C THR A 191 2.82 -12.90 19.01
N GLN A 192 3.05 -13.66 20.09
CA GLN A 192 2.80 -13.21 21.47
C GLN A 192 3.53 -11.90 21.74
N LYS A 193 4.81 -11.83 21.35
CA LYS A 193 5.63 -10.66 21.63
C LYS A 193 5.25 -9.46 20.79
N LEU A 194 4.84 -9.64 19.53
CA LEU A 194 4.31 -8.53 18.72
C LEU A 194 3.02 -7.95 19.34
N HIS A 195 2.12 -8.80 19.81
CA HIS A 195 0.89 -8.36 20.48
C HIS A 195 1.20 -7.54 21.74
N GLU A 196 2.12 -8.02 22.60
CA GLU A 196 2.60 -7.28 23.78
C GLU A 196 3.19 -5.90 23.41
N LEU A 197 3.85 -5.82 22.25
CA LEU A 197 4.48 -4.59 21.75
C LEU A 197 3.52 -3.69 20.94
N GLY A 198 2.26 -4.11 20.78
CA GLY A 198 1.22 -3.34 20.08
C GLY A 198 1.28 -3.40 18.56
N TYR A 199 1.82 -4.47 17.97
CA TYR A 199 1.89 -4.71 16.52
C TYR A 199 1.06 -5.95 16.12
N VAL A 200 0.71 -6.01 14.84
CA VAL A 200 -0.03 -7.14 14.26
C VAL A 200 0.97 -8.17 13.73
N SER A 201 0.73 -9.45 14.00
CA SER A 201 1.59 -10.56 13.60
C SER A 201 1.21 -11.11 12.22
N GLY A 202 2.15 -11.02 11.28
CA GLY A 202 2.07 -11.69 9.99
C GLY A 202 3.14 -12.79 9.86
N VAL A 203 2.84 -13.87 9.13
CA VAL A 203 3.83 -14.91 8.81
C VAL A 203 3.80 -15.24 7.32
N TYR A 204 4.95 -15.11 6.67
CA TYR A 204 5.21 -15.65 5.34
C TYR A 204 5.78 -17.06 5.43
N SER A 205 5.27 -17.98 4.60
CA SER A 205 5.88 -19.29 4.38
C SER A 205 5.33 -19.99 3.12
N SER A 206 5.96 -21.10 2.73
CA SER A 206 5.47 -21.96 1.64
C SER A 206 4.13 -22.61 1.97
N ALA A 207 3.22 -22.60 0.98
CA ALA A 207 1.86 -23.14 1.11
C ALA A 207 1.83 -24.58 1.64
N GLY A 208 2.71 -25.44 1.12
CA GLY A 208 2.78 -26.85 1.51
C GLY A 208 3.64 -27.15 2.74
N SER A 209 4.25 -26.13 3.35
CA SER A 209 5.18 -26.29 4.47
C SER A 209 4.65 -25.57 5.72
N GLY A 210 5.19 -24.38 6.05
CA GLY A 210 4.83 -23.64 7.26
C GLY A 210 3.37 -23.19 7.29
N ILE A 211 2.81 -22.79 6.15
CA ILE A 211 1.38 -22.40 6.08
C ILE A 211 0.48 -23.62 6.34
N ALA A 212 0.75 -24.76 5.71
CA ALA A 212 0.03 -26.01 6.00
C ALA A 212 0.17 -26.43 7.47
N ALA A 213 1.36 -26.27 8.07
CA ALA A 213 1.60 -26.58 9.48
C ALA A 213 0.81 -25.66 10.42
N LEU A 214 0.72 -24.35 10.11
CA LEU A 214 -0.08 -23.39 10.85
C LEU A 214 -1.57 -23.72 10.78
N ASP A 215 -2.12 -24.04 9.59
CA ASP A 215 -3.54 -24.41 9.46
C ASP A 215 -3.86 -25.74 10.14
N ALA A 216 -2.97 -26.72 10.05
CA ALA A 216 -3.11 -27.97 10.80
C ALA A 216 -3.09 -27.74 12.31
N ALA A 217 -2.23 -26.85 12.81
CA ALA A 217 -2.21 -26.46 14.22
C ALA A 217 -3.50 -25.74 14.63
N ARG A 218 -4.00 -24.81 13.81
CA ARG A 218 -5.26 -24.09 14.03
C ARG A 218 -6.44 -25.01 14.27
N ILE A 219 -6.56 -26.07 13.47
CA ILE A 219 -7.72 -26.97 13.57
C ILE A 219 -7.51 -28.07 14.60
N ASN A 220 -6.32 -28.69 14.61
CA ASN A 220 -6.13 -29.89 15.42
C ASN A 220 -5.68 -29.56 16.85
N ARG A 221 -5.13 -28.37 17.09
CA ARG A 221 -4.45 -27.99 18.34
C ARG A 221 -4.60 -26.48 18.66
N PRO A 222 -5.82 -25.91 18.64
CA PRO A 222 -6.04 -24.46 18.75
C PRO A 222 -5.46 -23.83 20.02
N ASP A 223 -5.46 -24.55 21.15
CA ASP A 223 -4.97 -24.01 22.43
C ASP A 223 -3.45 -24.14 22.63
N ARG A 224 -2.74 -24.75 21.68
CA ARG A 224 -1.31 -25.05 21.85
C ARG A 224 -0.40 -23.90 21.41
N PHE A 225 -0.85 -23.10 20.44
CA PHE A 225 -0.04 -22.05 19.82
C PHE A 225 -0.86 -20.77 19.70
N THR A 226 -0.22 -19.65 20.00
CA THR A 226 -0.75 -18.35 19.56
C THR A 226 -0.43 -18.21 18.08
N LEU A 227 -1.45 -18.22 17.24
CA LEU A 227 -1.32 -18.14 15.79
C LEU A 227 -1.22 -16.68 15.32
N PRO A 228 -0.52 -16.41 14.20
CA PRO A 228 -0.43 -15.06 13.66
C PRO A 228 -1.81 -14.52 13.26
N ASP A 229 -1.96 -13.20 13.21
CA ASP A 229 -3.21 -12.55 12.80
C ASP A 229 -3.43 -12.63 11.29
N ALA A 230 -2.35 -12.74 10.51
CA ALA A 230 -2.39 -12.88 9.06
C ALA A 230 -1.31 -13.82 8.54
N ILE A 231 -1.58 -14.43 7.39
CA ILE A 231 -0.63 -15.31 6.68
C ILE A 231 -0.31 -14.77 5.29
N TRP A 232 0.92 -14.97 4.85
CA TRP A 232 1.39 -14.66 3.52
C TRP A 232 1.86 -15.97 2.86
N VAL A 233 1.03 -16.46 1.95
CA VAL A 233 1.17 -17.78 1.36
C VAL A 233 2.05 -17.72 0.12
N ALA A 234 3.23 -18.34 0.15
CA ALA A 234 4.01 -18.56 -1.06
C ALA A 234 3.42 -19.72 -1.86
N ARG A 235 2.74 -19.37 -2.96
CA ARG A 235 2.10 -20.30 -3.89
C ARG A 235 2.14 -19.73 -5.30
N TRP A 236 3.16 -20.11 -6.06
CA TRP A 236 3.38 -19.60 -7.42
C TRP A 236 2.49 -20.29 -8.46
N ASP A 237 1.18 -20.05 -8.39
CA ASP A 237 0.19 -20.58 -9.33
C ASP A 237 -0.21 -19.60 -10.44
N GLY A 238 0.34 -18.38 -10.43
CA GLY A 238 0.02 -17.33 -11.40
C GLY A 238 -1.34 -16.67 -11.19
N ILE A 239 -2.10 -17.06 -10.16
CA ILE A 239 -3.47 -16.59 -9.94
C ILE A 239 -3.49 -15.55 -8.82
N ALA A 240 -3.81 -14.30 -9.15
CA ALA A 240 -3.90 -13.19 -8.21
C ALA A 240 -5.19 -13.25 -7.35
N ASN A 241 -5.17 -14.12 -6.34
CA ASN A 241 -6.16 -14.22 -5.27
C ASN A 241 -5.45 -14.67 -3.98
N THR A 242 -6.19 -14.93 -2.89
CA THR A 242 -5.63 -15.45 -1.63
C THR A 242 -6.03 -16.89 -1.31
N SER A 243 -6.57 -17.61 -2.29
CA SER A 243 -7.02 -19.01 -2.14
C SER A 243 -5.90 -19.98 -2.48
N THR A 244 -5.92 -21.16 -1.85
CA THR A 244 -4.95 -22.24 -2.09
C THR A 244 -5.54 -23.56 -1.62
N SER A 245 -5.21 -24.67 -2.29
CA SER A 245 -5.69 -26.01 -1.92
C SER A 245 -4.92 -26.65 -0.75
N TYR A 246 -3.84 -26.03 -0.28
CA TYR A 246 -2.99 -26.58 0.79
C TYR A 246 -3.53 -26.36 2.21
N ILE A 247 -4.47 -25.44 2.38
CA ILE A 247 -5.12 -25.15 3.66
C ILE A 247 -6.63 -25.07 3.46
N ARG A 248 -7.37 -25.17 4.57
CA ARG A 248 -8.81 -24.97 4.52
C ARG A 248 -9.14 -23.52 4.16
N GLU A 249 -10.21 -23.32 3.39
CA GLU A 249 -10.53 -21.99 2.85
C GLU A 249 -11.03 -21.00 3.92
N ASP A 250 -11.52 -21.48 5.06
CA ASP A 250 -12.00 -20.67 6.19
C ASP A 250 -10.87 -20.00 7.00
N GLY A 251 -9.65 -20.55 6.98
CA GLY A 251 -8.57 -20.06 7.84
C GLY A 251 -8.13 -18.62 7.50
N TRP A 252 -8.00 -17.74 8.49
CA TRP A 252 -7.57 -16.34 8.28
C TRP A 252 -8.44 -15.57 7.26
N ARG A 253 -9.73 -15.89 7.16
CA ARG A 253 -10.67 -15.17 6.31
C ARG A 253 -11.90 -14.68 7.08
N PRO A 254 -12.48 -13.55 6.65
CA PRO A 254 -11.97 -12.61 5.64
C PRO A 254 -10.76 -11.80 6.17
N GLY A 255 -9.95 -11.21 5.29
CA GLY A 255 -9.02 -10.14 5.68
C GLY A 255 -7.75 -10.54 6.44
N GLY A 256 -7.29 -11.79 6.33
CA GLY A 256 -6.07 -12.26 6.99
C GLY A 256 -5.07 -12.93 6.05
N ARG A 257 -5.16 -12.69 4.73
CA ARG A 257 -4.31 -13.41 3.76
C ARG A 257 -3.61 -12.49 2.76
N ILE A 258 -2.36 -12.82 2.48
CA ILE A 258 -1.62 -12.44 1.28
C ILE A 258 -1.26 -13.73 0.54
N LYS A 259 -1.15 -13.69 -0.79
CA LYS A 259 -0.54 -14.76 -1.58
C LYS A 259 0.53 -14.20 -2.49
N GLN A 260 1.75 -14.72 -2.36
CA GLN A 260 2.80 -14.55 -3.36
C GLN A 260 2.49 -15.53 -4.49
N TYR A 261 1.93 -15.02 -5.58
CA TYR A 261 1.40 -15.84 -6.67
C TYR A 261 2.37 -16.02 -7.84
N MET A 262 3.49 -15.31 -7.83
CA MET A 262 4.57 -15.44 -8.81
C MET A 262 5.90 -15.07 -8.17
N GLY A 263 6.89 -15.95 -8.27
CA GLY A 263 8.25 -15.71 -7.78
C GLY A 263 9.12 -14.90 -8.75
N GLY A 264 10.39 -14.73 -8.39
CA GLY A 264 11.30 -13.75 -8.96
C GLY A 264 11.29 -13.67 -10.48
N HIS A 265 10.95 -12.49 -10.99
CA HIS A 265 10.98 -12.16 -12.41
C HIS A 265 11.12 -10.65 -12.60
N ASP A 266 11.61 -10.26 -13.77
CA ASP A 266 11.76 -8.85 -14.07
C ASP A 266 10.48 -8.25 -14.66
N GLU A 267 10.09 -7.11 -14.12
CA GLU A 267 9.05 -6.26 -14.69
C GLU A 267 9.57 -4.87 -14.96
N THR A 268 9.05 -4.23 -16.01
CA THR A 268 9.40 -2.85 -16.37
C THR A 268 8.15 -1.98 -16.37
N TRP A 269 8.13 -0.97 -15.50
CA TRP A 269 7.04 0.00 -15.41
C TRP A 269 7.60 1.42 -15.45
N GLY A 270 7.02 2.28 -16.30
CA GLY A 270 7.50 3.65 -16.47
C GLY A 270 8.98 3.73 -16.89
N GLY A 271 9.48 2.73 -17.62
CA GLY A 271 10.88 2.64 -18.05
C GLY A 271 11.86 2.16 -16.97
N VAL A 272 11.39 1.74 -15.79
CA VAL A 272 12.24 1.21 -14.70
C VAL A 272 12.01 -0.29 -14.53
N ARG A 273 13.07 -1.08 -14.72
CA ARG A 273 13.08 -2.54 -14.51
C ARG A 273 13.40 -2.87 -13.06
N ILE A 274 12.63 -3.77 -12.44
CA ILE A 274 12.88 -4.31 -11.10
C ILE A 274 12.61 -5.82 -11.13
N ASN A 275 13.45 -6.61 -10.48
CA ASN A 275 13.18 -8.02 -10.21
C ASN A 275 12.26 -8.13 -8.99
N ILE A 276 11.09 -8.73 -9.14
CA ILE A 276 10.08 -8.77 -8.09
C ILE A 276 9.44 -10.14 -7.95
N ASP A 277 8.87 -10.36 -6.77
CA ASP A 277 7.80 -11.31 -6.54
C ASP A 277 6.45 -10.58 -6.57
N ARG A 278 5.40 -11.22 -7.11
CA ARG A 278 4.04 -10.65 -7.15
C ARG A 278 3.16 -11.17 -6.03
N ASN A 279 2.43 -10.25 -5.41
CA ASN A 279 1.55 -10.51 -4.29
C ASN A 279 0.13 -10.01 -4.55
N TYR A 280 -0.85 -10.75 -4.04
CA TYR A 280 -2.23 -10.28 -3.92
C TYR A 280 -2.62 -10.29 -2.45
N LEU A 281 -3.15 -9.17 -1.97
CA LEU A 281 -3.47 -8.92 -0.57
C LEU A 281 -4.97 -8.87 -0.37
N ASP A 282 -5.44 -9.46 0.73
CA ASP A 282 -6.78 -9.29 1.29
C ASP A 282 -6.66 -9.21 2.81
N LEU A 283 -6.56 -7.97 3.32
CA LEU A 283 -6.23 -7.66 4.71
C LEU A 283 -7.27 -6.74 5.37
N GLY A 284 -7.58 -7.03 6.62
CA GLY A 284 -8.53 -6.30 7.44
C GLY A 284 -9.92 -6.26 6.81
N ARG A 285 -10.49 -5.07 6.65
CA ARG A 285 -11.77 -4.87 5.94
C ARG A 285 -11.62 -4.83 4.42
N GLY A 286 -10.38 -4.96 3.91
CA GLY A 286 -10.06 -4.75 2.52
C GLY A 286 -10.08 -3.27 2.12
N SER A 287 -9.97 -3.00 0.82
CA SER A 287 -10.09 -1.63 0.32
C SER A 287 -11.55 -1.17 0.37
N VAL A 288 -11.88 -0.37 1.38
CA VAL A 288 -13.21 0.19 1.61
C VAL A 288 -13.21 1.71 1.43
N ALA A 289 -14.30 2.24 0.89
CA ALA A 289 -14.52 3.68 0.79
C ALA A 289 -15.59 4.10 1.80
N ASP A 290 -15.35 5.24 2.46
CA ASP A 290 -16.35 5.87 3.30
C ASP A 290 -17.61 6.25 2.49
N ALA A 291 -18.68 6.54 3.22
CA ALA A 291 -19.93 7.00 2.63
C ALA A 291 -19.71 8.26 1.78
N GLU A 292 -20.49 8.41 0.70
CA GLU A 292 -20.48 9.64 -0.10
C GLU A 292 -21.00 10.79 0.76
N THR A 293 -20.23 11.88 0.82
CA THR A 293 -20.55 13.07 1.60
C THR A 293 -20.91 14.27 0.74
N HIS A 294 -20.60 14.21 -0.57
CA HIS A 294 -20.97 15.26 -1.50
C HIS A 294 -22.48 15.40 -1.56
N CYS A 295 -22.93 16.64 -1.65
CA CYS A 295 -24.29 16.99 -2.02
C CYS A 295 -25.40 16.61 -1.04
N GLY A 296 -25.04 16.28 0.21
CA GLY A 296 -26.00 15.86 1.23
C GLY A 296 -26.82 14.67 0.73
N ASP A 297 -28.16 14.80 0.74
CA ASP A 297 -29.06 13.74 0.30
C ASP A 297 -29.22 13.62 -1.23
N VAL A 298 -28.61 14.52 -2.01
CA VAL A 298 -28.71 14.47 -3.47
C VAL A 298 -27.78 13.41 -4.03
N ASN A 299 -28.35 12.35 -4.60
CA ASN A 299 -27.57 11.33 -5.28
C ASN A 299 -26.87 11.90 -6.53
N VAL A 300 -25.55 12.06 -6.43
CA VAL A 300 -24.66 12.46 -7.54
C VAL A 300 -23.97 11.28 -8.23
N SER A 301 -24.14 10.05 -7.72
CA SER A 301 -23.55 8.83 -8.26
C SER A 301 -24.54 8.12 -9.18
N LEU A 302 -24.85 8.78 -10.29
CA LEU A 302 -25.80 8.30 -11.30
C LEU A 302 -25.13 7.30 -12.26
N TRP A 303 -25.96 6.44 -12.87
CA TRP A 303 -25.52 5.50 -13.90
C TRP A 303 -25.20 6.18 -15.23
N GLU A 304 -25.86 7.31 -15.53
CA GLU A 304 -25.72 8.03 -16.79
C GLU A 304 -25.81 9.55 -16.61
N TYR A 305 -25.04 10.27 -17.43
CA TYR A 305 -24.97 11.73 -17.44
C TYR A 305 -25.20 12.27 -18.87
N PRO A 306 -26.46 12.29 -19.34
CA PRO A 306 -26.83 12.69 -20.69
C PRO A 306 -26.70 14.20 -20.92
N LEU A 307 -26.85 14.60 -22.19
CA LEU A 307 -27.12 16.00 -22.55
C LEU A 307 -28.37 16.51 -21.82
N LEU A 308 -28.23 17.63 -21.11
CA LEU A 308 -29.35 18.40 -20.59
C LEU A 308 -29.54 19.64 -21.46
N ARG A 309 -30.77 19.85 -21.95
CA ARG A 309 -31.12 21.01 -22.78
C ARG A 309 -32.32 21.75 -22.17
N PRO A 310 -32.61 23.00 -22.59
CA PRO A 310 -33.83 23.68 -22.18
C PRO A 310 -35.06 22.78 -22.39
N PRO A 311 -36.02 22.74 -21.44
CA PRO A 311 -37.27 22.01 -21.62
C PRO A 311 -38.04 22.49 -22.85
N THR A 312 -38.68 21.57 -23.54
CA THR A 312 -39.60 21.82 -24.66
C THR A 312 -40.87 20.99 -24.46
N ASP A 313 -41.85 21.13 -25.34
CA ASP A 313 -43.08 20.32 -25.30
C ASP A 313 -42.81 18.81 -25.41
N THR A 314 -41.68 18.44 -26.03
CA THR A 314 -41.29 17.05 -26.30
C THR A 314 -40.12 16.57 -25.44
N TYR A 315 -39.56 17.43 -24.58
CA TYR A 315 -38.39 17.08 -23.79
C TYR A 315 -38.40 17.74 -22.42
N ARG A 316 -38.18 16.92 -21.40
CA ARG A 316 -37.96 17.36 -20.03
C ARG A 316 -36.63 16.79 -19.53
N PRO A 317 -35.71 17.63 -19.02
CA PRO A 317 -34.50 17.14 -18.37
C PRO A 317 -34.81 16.17 -17.23
N PRO A 318 -34.12 15.03 -17.14
CA PRO A 318 -34.31 14.10 -16.04
C PRO A 318 -34.05 14.74 -14.66
N ALA A 319 -35.00 14.59 -13.74
CA ALA A 319 -34.94 15.28 -12.44
C ALA A 319 -33.70 14.92 -11.62
N ALA A 320 -33.25 13.66 -11.63
CA ALA A 320 -32.07 13.23 -10.87
C ALA A 320 -30.79 13.94 -11.35
N GLN A 321 -30.60 14.02 -12.67
CA GLN A 321 -29.49 14.71 -13.31
C GLN A 321 -29.53 16.21 -13.05
N MET A 322 -30.72 16.82 -13.07
CA MET A 322 -30.88 18.23 -12.75
C MET A 322 -30.52 18.53 -11.29
N LYS A 323 -30.95 17.69 -10.34
CA LYS A 323 -30.58 17.82 -8.92
C LYS A 323 -29.07 17.67 -8.74
N ALA A 324 -28.46 16.68 -9.38
CA ALA A 324 -27.02 16.45 -9.34
C ALA A 324 -26.25 17.65 -9.90
N LEU A 325 -26.64 18.17 -11.07
CA LEU A 325 -25.99 19.34 -11.67
C LEU A 325 -26.06 20.57 -10.76
N GLN A 326 -27.27 20.89 -10.27
CA GLN A 326 -27.48 22.02 -9.36
C GLN A 326 -26.62 21.89 -8.12
N CYS A 327 -26.55 20.69 -7.56
CA CYS A 327 -25.80 20.48 -6.34
C CYS A 327 -24.29 20.57 -6.57
N LEU A 328 -23.75 19.93 -7.60
CA LEU A 328 -22.32 19.98 -7.92
C LEU A 328 -21.87 21.40 -8.28
N LEU A 329 -22.68 22.16 -9.02
CA LEU A 329 -22.40 23.59 -9.28
C LEU A 329 -22.45 24.43 -8.01
N ARG A 330 -23.32 24.10 -7.04
CA ARG A 330 -23.37 24.76 -5.74
C ARG A 330 -22.12 24.48 -4.91
N GLU A 331 -21.67 23.23 -4.84
CA GLU A 331 -20.43 22.89 -4.13
C GLU A 331 -19.20 23.60 -4.71
N GLN A 332 -19.21 23.88 -6.01
CA GLN A 332 -18.18 24.68 -6.68
C GLN A 332 -18.42 26.20 -6.62
N GLY A 333 -19.47 26.66 -5.95
CA GLY A 333 -19.75 28.10 -5.74
C GLY A 333 -20.45 28.82 -6.89
N PHE A 334 -20.85 28.13 -7.96
CA PHE A 334 -21.53 28.74 -9.11
C PHE A 334 -23.05 28.89 -8.93
N TYR A 335 -23.66 28.09 -8.06
CA TYR A 335 -25.12 28.02 -7.92
C TYR A 335 -25.60 28.27 -6.48
N ASP A 336 -26.45 29.28 -6.30
CA ASP A 336 -27.03 29.67 -5.01
C ASP A 336 -28.53 29.29 -4.85
N GLY A 337 -29.16 28.80 -5.93
CA GLY A 337 -30.58 28.43 -5.95
C GLY A 337 -30.85 27.02 -5.40
N PRO A 338 -32.12 26.62 -5.20
CA PRO A 338 -32.47 25.32 -4.63
C PRO A 338 -32.14 24.13 -5.53
N THR A 339 -31.71 23.01 -4.95
CA THR A 339 -31.37 21.74 -5.64
C THR A 339 -32.60 20.86 -5.92
N GLY A 340 -33.72 21.49 -6.29
CA GLY A 340 -35.01 20.82 -6.48
C GLY A 340 -35.15 20.04 -7.79
N GLY A 341 -34.22 20.17 -8.73
CA GLY A 341 -34.24 19.50 -10.04
C GLY A 341 -34.91 20.32 -11.15
N ASN A 342 -35.29 21.57 -10.89
CA ASN A 342 -35.96 22.43 -11.87
C ASN A 342 -34.98 23.14 -12.79
N TYR A 343 -35.20 23.08 -14.10
CA TYR A 343 -34.47 23.93 -15.05
C TYR A 343 -34.97 25.38 -14.93
N ASN A 344 -34.10 26.31 -14.52
CA ASN A 344 -34.50 27.70 -14.21
C ASN A 344 -33.41 28.72 -14.58
N PRO A 345 -33.74 30.02 -14.67
CA PRO A 345 -32.77 31.06 -15.06
C PRO A 345 -31.53 31.16 -14.16
N LYS A 346 -31.66 30.88 -12.85
CA LYS A 346 -30.49 30.86 -11.94
C LYS A 346 -29.53 29.74 -12.31
N LEU A 347 -30.05 28.56 -12.65
CA LEU A 347 -29.23 27.45 -13.12
C LEU A 347 -28.56 27.77 -14.45
N VAL A 348 -29.26 28.41 -15.39
CA VAL A 348 -28.66 28.86 -16.67
C VAL A 348 -27.51 29.84 -16.42
N LYS A 349 -27.70 30.82 -15.52
CA LYS A 349 -26.64 31.74 -15.12
C LYS A 349 -25.43 30.99 -14.53
N ALA A 350 -25.65 30.02 -13.66
CA ALA A 350 -24.60 29.19 -13.07
C ALA A 350 -23.85 28.35 -14.11
N MET A 351 -24.58 27.69 -15.03
CA MET A 351 -23.98 26.92 -16.14
C MET A 351 -23.12 27.83 -17.02
N ASN A 352 -23.63 29.01 -17.38
CA ASN A 352 -22.89 29.97 -18.20
C ASN A 352 -21.61 30.45 -17.50
N ALA A 353 -21.69 30.80 -16.21
CA ALA A 353 -20.54 31.21 -15.42
C ALA A 353 -19.48 30.10 -15.33
N TRP A 354 -19.91 28.87 -15.04
CA TRP A 354 -19.02 27.70 -15.00
C TRP A 354 -18.35 27.47 -16.36
N GLN A 355 -19.12 27.54 -17.45
CA GLN A 355 -18.60 27.35 -18.81
C GLN A 355 -17.59 28.43 -19.21
N THR A 356 -17.83 29.68 -18.81
CA THR A 356 -16.88 30.79 -19.00
C THR A 356 -15.57 30.55 -18.24
N GLU A 357 -15.66 30.18 -16.96
CA GLU A 357 -14.46 29.92 -16.13
C GLU A 357 -13.62 28.76 -16.67
N HIS A 358 -14.27 27.72 -17.19
CA HIS A 358 -13.61 26.56 -17.78
C HIS A 358 -13.26 26.74 -19.27
N GLN A 359 -13.43 27.95 -19.80
CA GLN A 359 -13.07 28.31 -21.18
C GLN A 359 -13.71 27.41 -22.25
N VAL A 360 -14.94 26.97 -22.01
CA VAL A 360 -15.75 26.22 -22.97
C VAL A 360 -16.87 27.09 -23.55
N ALA A 361 -17.41 26.71 -24.70
CA ALA A 361 -18.49 27.47 -25.34
C ALA A 361 -19.68 27.65 -24.40
N VAL A 362 -20.11 28.90 -24.21
CA VAL A 362 -21.24 29.25 -23.34
C VAL A 362 -22.56 28.90 -24.04
N THR A 363 -23.44 28.19 -23.35
CA THR A 363 -24.72 27.70 -23.87
C THR A 363 -25.67 27.40 -22.71
N SER A 364 -26.96 27.41 -22.98
CA SER A 364 -27.99 26.97 -22.03
C SER A 364 -28.11 25.43 -21.93
N SER A 365 -27.26 24.67 -22.63
CA SER A 365 -27.24 23.20 -22.59
C SER A 365 -26.03 22.67 -21.83
N TRP A 366 -26.21 21.59 -21.09
CA TRP A 366 -25.15 20.89 -20.38
C TRP A 366 -24.75 19.62 -21.12
N PHE A 367 -23.62 19.65 -21.82
CA PHE A 367 -23.14 18.53 -22.63
C PHE A 367 -22.42 17.47 -21.79
N VAL A 368 -22.27 16.26 -22.36
CA VAL A 368 -21.48 15.17 -21.77
C VAL A 368 -20.07 15.63 -21.38
N ARG A 369 -19.40 16.42 -22.22
CA ARG A 369 -18.06 16.93 -21.89
C ARG A 369 -18.06 17.78 -20.61
N HIS A 370 -19.10 18.56 -20.36
CA HIS A 370 -19.22 19.36 -19.14
C HIS A 370 -19.42 18.46 -17.92
N TRP A 371 -20.18 17.36 -18.06
CA TRP A 371 -20.27 16.35 -17.00
C TRP A 371 -18.94 15.73 -16.64
N ILE A 372 -18.16 15.27 -17.63
CA ILE A 372 -16.85 14.65 -17.38
C ILE A 372 -15.94 15.63 -16.62
N MET A 373 -15.86 16.88 -17.09
CA MET A 373 -15.06 17.94 -16.45
C MET A 373 -15.51 18.22 -15.01
N LEU A 374 -16.81 18.45 -14.81
CA LEU A 374 -17.40 18.74 -13.50
C LEU A 374 -17.16 17.61 -12.49
N LEU A 375 -17.31 16.36 -12.93
CA LEU A 375 -17.17 15.18 -12.08
C LEU A 375 -15.72 14.83 -11.77
N ALA A 376 -14.78 15.23 -12.63
CA ALA A 376 -13.34 15.01 -12.46
C ALA A 376 -12.67 16.07 -11.56
N ALA A 377 -13.31 17.23 -11.33
CA ALA A 377 -12.74 18.35 -10.59
C ALA A 377 -12.20 17.97 -9.20
N GLY A 378 -11.03 18.49 -8.82
CA GLY A 378 -10.37 18.28 -7.52
C GLY A 378 -8.95 17.69 -7.62
N PRO A 379 -8.36 17.21 -6.51
CA PRO A 379 -6.96 16.73 -6.47
C PRO A 379 -6.66 15.58 -7.45
N ARG A 380 -5.46 15.53 -8.01
CA ARG A 380 -5.03 14.50 -8.98
C ARG A 380 -4.22 13.40 -8.30
N GLU A 381 -4.91 12.51 -7.61
CA GLU A 381 -4.30 11.35 -6.97
C GLU A 381 -4.00 10.24 -7.98
N VAL A 382 -2.98 9.42 -7.71
CA VAL A 382 -2.75 8.21 -8.49
C VAL A 382 -3.71 7.13 -8.03
N LEU A 383 -4.61 6.68 -8.91
CA LEU A 383 -5.63 5.69 -8.58
C LEU A 383 -5.46 4.42 -9.39
N LYS A 384 -5.56 3.28 -8.72
CA LYS A 384 -5.42 1.93 -9.29
C LYS A 384 -6.07 0.90 -8.36
N VAL A 385 -6.00 -0.38 -8.70
CA VAL A 385 -6.53 -1.45 -7.83
C VAL A 385 -5.97 -1.32 -6.41
N GLY A 386 -6.89 -1.29 -5.44
CA GLY A 386 -6.59 -1.08 -4.03
C GLY A 386 -6.79 0.36 -3.53
N SER A 387 -6.86 1.35 -4.42
CA SER A 387 -7.31 2.69 -4.07
C SER A 387 -8.80 2.69 -3.67
N ALA A 388 -9.14 3.46 -2.65
CA ALA A 388 -10.53 3.68 -2.25
C ALA A 388 -10.75 5.10 -1.71
N GLY A 389 -11.94 5.65 -1.91
CA GLY A 389 -12.35 6.95 -1.38
C GLY A 389 -13.00 7.89 -2.42
N PRO A 390 -13.16 9.18 -2.06
CA PRO A 390 -13.84 10.17 -2.92
C PRO A 390 -13.20 10.36 -4.29
N ALA A 391 -11.87 10.30 -4.40
CA ALA A 391 -11.16 10.41 -5.67
C ALA A 391 -11.53 9.28 -6.65
N VAL A 392 -11.74 8.06 -6.15
CA VAL A 392 -12.22 6.93 -6.97
C VAL A 392 -13.66 7.15 -7.42
N ARG A 393 -14.55 7.65 -6.55
CA ARG A 393 -15.94 7.98 -6.95
C ARG A 393 -15.95 9.03 -8.06
N ARG A 394 -15.10 10.07 -7.98
CA ARG A 394 -14.96 11.07 -9.06
C ARG A 394 -14.62 10.44 -10.40
N VAL A 395 -13.59 9.58 -10.44
CA VAL A 395 -13.24 8.83 -11.66
C VAL A 395 -14.40 7.97 -12.14
N GLN A 396 -15.02 7.17 -11.28
CA GLN A 396 -16.13 6.28 -11.67
C GLN A 396 -17.30 7.05 -12.27
N ARG A 397 -17.67 8.20 -11.68
CA ARG A 397 -18.71 9.09 -12.21
C ARG A 397 -18.31 9.70 -13.56
N ALA A 398 -17.07 10.19 -13.68
CA ALA A 398 -16.57 10.77 -14.92
C ALA A 398 -16.48 9.73 -16.06
N LEU A 399 -16.12 8.48 -15.75
CA LEU A 399 -16.13 7.36 -16.70
C LEU A 399 -17.56 6.98 -17.13
N ASN A 400 -18.52 6.97 -16.20
CA ASN A 400 -19.94 6.78 -16.52
C ASN A 400 -20.47 7.91 -17.42
N ALA A 401 -20.06 9.17 -17.18
CA ALA A 401 -20.40 10.29 -18.06
C ALA A 401 -19.78 10.12 -19.45
N ALA A 402 -18.53 9.65 -19.52
CA ALA A 402 -17.87 9.31 -20.78
C ALA A 402 -18.54 8.13 -21.49
N ALA A 403 -19.33 7.28 -20.82
CA ALA A 403 -20.18 6.23 -21.41
C ALA A 403 -19.52 5.44 -22.56
N LEU A 404 -18.25 5.04 -22.37
CA LEU A 404 -17.48 4.22 -23.32
C LEU A 404 -17.63 2.71 -23.06
N THR A 405 -18.16 2.35 -21.90
CA THR A 405 -18.43 0.98 -21.46
C THR A 405 -19.79 0.93 -20.76
N LYS A 406 -20.22 -0.27 -20.33
CA LYS A 406 -21.39 -0.39 -19.45
C LYS A 406 -21.15 0.42 -18.16
N PRO A 407 -22.15 1.17 -17.67
CA PRO A 407 -22.01 1.93 -16.42
C PRO A 407 -21.52 1.07 -15.26
N ILE A 408 -20.59 1.63 -14.48
CA ILE A 408 -20.05 1.00 -13.27
C ILE A 408 -20.64 1.66 -12.03
N LYS A 409 -20.76 0.89 -10.93
CA LYS A 409 -21.19 1.46 -9.66
C LYS A 409 -20.09 2.41 -9.18
N ALA A 410 -20.45 3.66 -8.86
CA ALA A 410 -19.53 4.60 -8.21
C ALA A 410 -19.37 4.24 -6.72
N SER A 411 -18.79 3.07 -6.44
CA SER A 411 -18.61 2.48 -5.11
C SER A 411 -17.57 3.22 -4.27
N GLY A 412 -16.67 3.94 -4.92
CA GLY A 412 -15.48 4.52 -4.29
C GLY A 412 -14.34 3.51 -4.13
N VAL A 413 -14.49 2.27 -4.56
CA VAL A 413 -13.44 1.25 -4.54
C VAL A 413 -12.97 0.98 -5.96
N PHE A 414 -11.65 1.03 -6.19
CA PHE A 414 -11.08 0.81 -7.51
C PHE A 414 -10.92 -0.69 -7.75
N ASP A 415 -11.96 -1.28 -8.30
CA ASP A 415 -12.08 -2.71 -8.58
C ASP A 415 -11.76 -3.05 -10.05
N ALA A 416 -11.91 -4.34 -10.41
CA ALA A 416 -11.67 -4.81 -11.77
C ALA A 416 -12.59 -4.16 -12.82
N ALA A 417 -13.84 -3.84 -12.45
CA ALA A 417 -14.76 -3.13 -13.35
C ALA A 417 -14.26 -1.71 -13.64
N THR A 418 -13.77 -1.02 -12.60
CA THR A 418 -13.16 0.30 -12.71
C THR A 418 -11.87 0.25 -13.55
N THR A 419 -10.99 -0.75 -13.34
CA THR A 419 -9.80 -0.96 -14.16
C THR A 419 -10.13 -1.10 -15.64
N ASN A 420 -11.15 -1.90 -15.96
CA ASN A 420 -11.57 -2.12 -17.34
C ASN A 420 -12.13 -0.84 -17.98
N ALA A 421 -12.94 -0.08 -17.23
CA ALA A 421 -13.47 1.19 -17.69
C ALA A 421 -12.35 2.23 -17.93
N VAL A 422 -11.36 2.30 -17.03
CA VAL A 422 -10.18 3.17 -17.20
C VAL A 422 -9.38 2.78 -18.44
N ARG A 423 -9.12 1.49 -18.67
CA ARG A 423 -8.40 1.03 -19.88
C ARG A 423 -9.14 1.38 -21.16
N ALA A 424 -10.46 1.19 -21.19
CA ALA A 424 -11.28 1.58 -22.34
C ALA A 424 -11.23 3.10 -22.59
N TYR A 425 -11.27 3.91 -21.52
CA TYR A 425 -11.11 5.35 -21.61
C TYR A 425 -9.72 5.74 -22.13
N GLN A 426 -8.65 5.18 -21.56
CA GLN A 426 -7.27 5.44 -21.98
C GLN A 426 -7.05 5.11 -23.45
N GLN A 427 -7.56 3.97 -23.91
CA GLN A 427 -7.52 3.54 -25.31
C GLN A 427 -8.20 4.56 -26.23
N LYS A 428 -9.36 5.07 -25.80
CA LYS A 428 -10.16 6.01 -26.59
C LYS A 428 -9.55 7.41 -26.65
N THR A 429 -8.93 7.87 -25.57
CA THR A 429 -8.33 9.22 -25.48
C THR A 429 -6.84 9.25 -25.81
N GLY A 430 -6.25 8.13 -26.25
CA GLY A 430 -4.85 8.07 -26.67
C GLY A 430 -3.83 8.24 -25.53
N THR A 431 -4.14 7.78 -24.33
CA THR A 431 -3.21 7.77 -23.18
C THR A 431 -2.69 6.35 -22.91
N PRO A 432 -1.58 6.17 -22.16
CA PRO A 432 -1.06 4.83 -21.87
C PRO A 432 -2.11 3.90 -21.27
N VAL A 433 -2.36 2.74 -21.90
CA VAL A 433 -3.41 1.78 -21.51
C VAL A 433 -2.90 0.84 -20.41
N ASN A 434 -2.60 1.41 -19.24
CA ASN A 434 -2.08 0.65 -18.09
C ASN A 434 -3.17 0.34 -17.04
N GLY A 435 -4.35 0.99 -17.11
CA GLY A 435 -5.41 0.87 -16.12
C GLY A 435 -5.17 1.65 -14.83
N VAL A 436 -4.18 2.55 -14.82
CA VAL A 436 -3.84 3.47 -13.71
C VAL A 436 -4.29 4.87 -14.08
N VAL A 437 -5.08 5.51 -13.21
CA VAL A 437 -5.43 6.92 -13.38
C VAL A 437 -4.31 7.77 -12.80
N ALA A 438 -3.45 8.24 -13.70
CA ALA A 438 -2.32 9.14 -13.42
C ALA A 438 -2.52 10.48 -14.15
N PHE A 439 -1.49 11.34 -14.13
CA PHE A 439 -1.53 12.67 -14.74
C PHE A 439 -2.10 12.70 -16.18
N PRO A 440 -1.70 11.80 -17.11
CA PRO A 440 -2.26 11.80 -18.47
C PRO A 440 -3.77 11.53 -18.51
N THR A 441 -4.24 10.58 -17.70
CA THR A 441 -5.67 10.22 -17.66
C THR A 441 -6.51 11.31 -17.01
N TRP A 442 -6.02 11.92 -15.92
CA TRP A 442 -6.66 13.09 -15.31
C TRP A 442 -6.78 14.26 -16.30
N GLY A 443 -5.71 14.56 -17.05
CA GLY A 443 -5.74 15.65 -18.03
C GLY A 443 -6.82 15.46 -19.11
N GLN A 444 -7.08 14.22 -19.54
CA GLN A 444 -8.15 13.93 -20.49
C GLN A 444 -9.55 14.09 -19.86
N LEU A 445 -9.74 13.62 -18.62
CA LEU A 445 -11.01 13.77 -17.90
C LEU A 445 -11.32 15.26 -17.69
N GLU A 446 -10.34 16.06 -17.28
CA GLU A 446 -10.49 17.50 -17.05
C GLU A 446 -10.67 18.32 -18.34
N ALA A 447 -10.23 17.81 -19.49
CA ALA A 447 -10.53 18.40 -20.79
C ALA A 447 -11.94 18.01 -21.31
N GLY A 448 -12.62 17.09 -20.61
CA GLY A 448 -13.89 16.51 -21.04
C GLY A 448 -13.75 15.63 -22.28
N ALA A 449 -12.59 15.01 -22.49
CA ALA A 449 -12.32 14.15 -23.62
C ALA A 449 -13.12 12.85 -23.52
N ARG A 450 -13.60 12.36 -24.67
CA ARG A 450 -14.37 11.12 -24.81
C ARG A 450 -14.21 10.54 -26.21
#